data_AF-A0A832WV56-F1
#
_entry.id   AF-A0A832WV56-F1
#
_cell.length_a   1.000
_cell.length_b   1.000
_cell.length_c   1.000
_cell.angle_alpha   90.00
_cell.angle_beta   90.00
_cell.angle_gamma   90.00
#
_symmetry.space_group_name_H-M   'P 1'
#
loop_
_entity.id
_entity.type
_entity.pdbx_description
1 polymer ?
#
loop_
_entity_poly.entity_id
_entity_poly.type
_entity_poly.pdbx_seq_one_letter_code
_entity_poly.pdbx_strand_id
1 'polypeptide(L)' 'MNNALKFTPESRHVKVWARKLENTTEICVKDNGIGITEEKQQTTFEPFKQAN' A
#
# COMPACT_ATOMS: atom_id res chain seq x y z
N MET A 1 -5.34 -4.19 0.58
CA MET A 1 -6.34 -3.13 0.85
C MET A 1 -6.36 -2.66 2.31
N ASN A 2 -6.29 -3.55 3.31
CA ASN A 2 -6.40 -3.14 4.72
C ASN A 2 -5.41 -2.04 5.15
N ASN A 3 -4.15 -2.09 4.70
CA ASN A 3 -3.18 -1.03 5.01
C ASN A 3 -3.62 0.32 4.44
N ALA A 4 -4.04 0.35 3.17
CA ALA A 4 -4.54 1.55 2.52
C ALA A 4 -5.72 2.15 3.31
N LEU A 5 -6.69 1.34 3.76
CA LEU A 5 -7.82 1.83 4.56
C LEU A 5 -7.41 2.31 5.96
N LYS A 6 -6.51 1.57 6.64
CA LYS A 6 -6.03 1.89 7.99
C LYS A 6 -5.32 3.24 8.04
N PHE A 7 -4.60 3.61 6.98
CA PHE A 7 -3.71 4.77 6.96
C PHE A 7 -4.26 5.98 6.18
N THR A 8 -5.53 5.92 5.75
CA THR A 8 -6.20 6.90 4.88
C THR A 8 -7.49 7.40 5.56
N PRO A 9 -7.42 8.47 6.39
CA PRO A 9 -8.59 9.01 7.11
C PRO A 9 -9.65 9.62 6.16
N GLU A 10 -10.85 9.93 6.69
CA GLU A 10 -12.14 10.17 5.98
C GLU A 10 -12.16 11.13 4.78
N SER A 11 -11.11 11.93 4.54
CA SER A 11 -10.99 12.85 3.40
C SER A 11 -10.03 12.36 2.30
N ARG A 12 -9.63 11.08 2.34
CA ARG A 12 -8.56 10.54 1.50
C ARG A 12 -9.05 9.38 0.61
N HIS A 13 -8.48 9.30 -0.60
CA HIS A 13 -8.96 8.43 -1.68
C HIS A 13 -8.04 7.23 -1.84
N VAL A 14 -8.62 6.02 -1.83
CA VAL A 14 -7.92 4.80 -2.27
C VAL A 14 -8.30 4.54 -3.73
N LYS A 15 -7.29 4.42 -4.60
CA LYS A 15 -7.43 4.03 -6.00
C LYS A 15 -6.97 2.59 -6.18
N VAL A 16 -7.77 1.79 -6.87
CA VAL A 16 -7.45 0.40 -7.22
C VAL A 16 -7.56 0.26 -8.73
N TRP A 17 -6.54 -0.32 -9.36
CA TRP A 17 -6.56 -0.64 -10.77
C TRP A 17 -5.69 -1.87 -11.04
N ALA A 18 -5.86 -2.45 -12.21
CA ALA A 18 -5.01 -3.52 -12.70
C ALA A 18 -4.61 -3.23 -14.15
N ARG A 19 -3.43 -3.69 -14.54
CA ARG A 19 -3.01 -3.70 -15.95
C ARG A 19 -2.45 -5.06 -16.32
N LYS A 20 -2.77 -5.49 -17.53
CA LYS A 20 -2.18 -6.69 -18.13
C LYS A 20 -0.77 -6.36 -18.60
N LEU A 21 0.20 -7.15 -18.16
CA LEU A 21 1.54 -7.23 -18.74
C LEU A 21 1.61 -8.50 -19.59
N GLU A 22 2.67 -8.69 -20.38
CA GLU A 22 2.76 -9.79 -21.34
C GLU A 22 2.45 -11.16 -20.71
N ASN A 23 3.06 -11.45 -19.57
CA ASN A 23 2.96 -12.75 -18.89
C ASN A 23 2.38 -12.67 -17.47
N THR A 24 2.01 -11.47 -17.02
CA THR A 24 1.56 -11.25 -15.64
C THR A 24 0.43 -10.22 -15.58
N THR A 25 -0.27 -10.18 -14.47
CA THR A 25 -1.21 -9.10 -14.16
C THR A 25 -0.64 -8.29 -13.02
N GLU A 26 -0.47 -6.98 -13.23
CA GLU A 26 -0.09 -6.06 -12.17
C GLU A 26 -1.36 -5.53 -11.51
N ILE A 27 -1.45 -5.69 -10.20
CA ILE A 27 -2.54 -5.16 -9.37
C ILE A 27 -1.97 -4.03 -8.53
N CYS A 28 -2.57 -2.84 -8.62
CA CYS A 28 -2.11 -1.67 -7.91
C CYS A 28 -3.17 -1.18 -6.92
N VAL A 29 -2.72 -0.84 -5.72
CA VAL A 29 -3.50 -0.14 -4.70
C VAL A 29 -2.70 1.09 -4.32
N LYS A 30 -3.28 2.28 -4.52
CA LYS A 30 -2.69 3.55 -4.13
C LYS A 30 -3.61 4.27 -3.17
N ASP A 31 -3.07 4.67 -2.04
CA ASP A 31 -3.70 5.64 -1.16
C ASP A 31 -2.89 6.94 -1.12
N ASN A 32 -3.50 7.97 -0.55
CA ASN A 32 -2.83 9.22 -0.21
C ASN A 32 -2.75 9.39 1.31
N GLY A 33 -2.61 8.29 2.06
CA GLY A 33 -2.50 8.22 3.51
C GLY A 33 -1.21 8.83 4.08
N ILE A 34 -0.89 8.53 5.34
CA ILE A 34 0.25 9.14 6.05
C ILE A 34 1.63 8.77 5.45
N GLY A 35 1.68 7.78 4.56
CA GLY A 35 2.91 7.26 3.98
C GLY A 35 3.70 6.39 4.97
N ILE A 36 4.91 6.01 4.57
CA ILE A 36 5.82 5.17 5.35
C ILE A 36 7.27 5.62 5.12
N THR A 37 8.06 5.70 6.19
CA THR A 37 9.47 6.10 6.11
C THR A 37 10.30 5.04 5.37
N GLU A 38 11.42 5.44 4.75
CA GLU A 38 12.28 4.53 3.98
C GLU A 38 12.78 3.33 4.81
N GLU A 39 13.17 3.57 6.07
CA GLU A 39 13.57 2.51 7.01
C GLU A 39 12.46 1.47 7.24
N LYS A 40 11.21 1.93 7.37
CA LYS A 40 10.06 1.04 7.58
C LYS A 40 9.61 0.34 6.30
N GLN A 41 9.85 0.93 5.12
CA GLN A 41 9.58 0.29 3.83
C GLN A 41 10.38 -1.00 3.67
N GLN A 42 11.63 -1.01 4.12
CA GLN A 42 12.52 -2.18 4.03
C GLN A 42 12.02 -3.37 4.86
N THR A 43 11.29 -3.11 5.95
CA THR A 43 10.93 -4.12 6.94
C THR A 43 9.44 -4.46 6.98
N THR A 44 8.60 -3.73 6.24
CA THR A 44 7.12 -3.88 6.27
C THR A 44 6.63 -5.27 5.84
N PHE A 45 7.41 -6.00 5.05
CA PHE A 45 7.05 -7.33 4.60
C PHE A 45 7.66 -8.44 5.47
N GLU A 46 8.41 -8.10 6.52
CA GLU A 46 8.94 -9.08 7.46
C GLU A 46 7.85 -9.59 8.41
N PRO A 47 7.89 -10.88 8.79
CA PRO A 47 6.98 -11.43 9.79
C PRO A 47 7.03 -10.65 11.11
N PHE A 48 5.85 -10.38 11.68
CA PHE A 48 5.67 -9.74 12.98
C PHE A 48 6.17 -8.28 13.10
N LYS A 49 6.61 -7.64 12.00
CA LYS A 49 6.98 -6.22 12.00
C LYS A 49 5.81 -5.35 11.52
N GLN A 50 5.57 -4.26 12.25
CA GLN A 50 4.64 -3.20 11.84
C GLN A 50 5.41 -1.89 11.73
N ALA A 51 5.18 -1.15 10.65
CA ALA A 51 5.61 0.23 10.49
C ALA A 51 4.89 1.12 11.52
N ASN A 52 5.47 1.28 12.73
CA ASN A 52 4.96 2.11 13.83
C ASN A 52 5.50 3.53 13.73
#